data_AF-A0AAW4BJX8-F1
#
_entry.id   AF-A0AAW4BJX8-F1
#
_cell.length_a   1.000
_cell.length_b   1.000
_cell.length_c   1.000
_cell.angle_alpha   90.00
_cell.angle_beta   90.00
_cell.angle_gamma   90.00
#
_symmetry.space_group_name_H-M   'P 1'
#
loop_
_entity.id
_entity.type
_entity.pdbx_description
1 polymer ?
#
loop_
_entity_poly.entity_id
_entity_poly.type
_entity_poly.pdbx_seq_one_letter_code
_entity_poly.pdbx_strand_id
1 'polypeptide(L)'
;LNRVQKEHPLIVARNVLTMASIQLIIVALITTTRMTYKAPSPSIFIAVIYLGVMCAGVVYYLYMTSVKNAGAVFTSMTNYLVPAVGVLIAALVTNESIQTTTWLALGIILSALLLNQMVEKYEQKT
;
A
#
# COMPACT_ATOMS: atom_id res chain seq x y z
N LEU A 1 -18.31 11.55 5.65
CA LEU A 1 -18.29 10.34 4.79
C LEU A 1 -19.32 10.36 3.63
N ASN A 2 -20.55 10.85 3.84
CA ASN A 2 -21.63 10.84 2.83
C ASN A 2 -21.39 11.62 1.51
N ARG A 3 -20.34 12.46 1.40
CA ARG A 3 -20.06 13.22 0.16
C ARG A 3 -19.22 12.45 -0.86
N VAL A 4 -18.43 11.46 -0.44
CA VAL A 4 -17.54 10.69 -1.32
C VAL A 4 -18.31 9.64 -2.14
N GLN A 5 -19.47 9.17 -1.64
CA GLN A 5 -20.30 8.18 -2.32
C GLN A 5 -21.01 8.72 -3.58
N LYS A 6 -21.17 10.04 -3.71
CA LYS A 6 -21.81 10.68 -4.87
C LYS A 6 -20.84 10.98 -6.02
N GLU A 7 -19.56 11.09 -5.73
CA GLU A 7 -18.52 11.39 -6.71
C GLU A 7 -18.05 10.11 -7.42
N HIS A 8 -17.66 10.21 -8.70
CA HIS A 8 -17.14 9.06 -9.43
C HIS A 8 -15.80 8.62 -8.79
N PRO A 9 -15.58 7.32 -8.48
CA PRO A 9 -14.38 6.83 -7.78
C PRO A 9 -13.05 7.30 -8.41
N LEU A 10 -13.03 7.46 -9.74
CA LEU A 10 -11.89 8.00 -10.48
C LEU A 10 -11.53 9.44 -10.10
N ILE A 11 -12.50 10.29 -9.79
CA ILE A 11 -12.28 11.71 -9.46
C ILE A 11 -11.61 11.82 -8.09
N VAL A 12 -12.06 11.01 -7.13
CA VAL A 12 -11.48 10.95 -5.78
C VAL A 12 -10.06 10.39 -5.84
N ALA A 13 -9.85 9.28 -6.56
CA ALA A 13 -8.53 8.70 -6.75
C ALA A 13 -7.56 9.68 -7.43
N ARG A 14 -7.99 10.37 -8.50
CA ARG A 14 -7.19 11.41 -9.17
C ARG A 14 -6.75 12.49 -8.18
N ASN A 15 -7.68 13.06 -7.42
CA ASN A 15 -7.37 14.16 -6.51
C ASN A 15 -6.37 13.73 -5.42
N VAL A 16 -6.54 12.53 -4.87
CA VAL A 16 -5.60 12.00 -3.87
C VAL A 16 -4.21 11.78 -4.47
N LEU A 17 -4.12 11.18 -5.66
CA LEU A 17 -2.85 10.94 -6.33
C LEU A 17 -2.13 12.26 -6.69
N THR A 18 -2.88 13.29 -7.09
CA THR A 18 -2.32 14.62 -7.33
C THR A 18 -1.77 15.24 -6.05
N MET A 19 -2.51 15.18 -4.94
CA MET A 19 -2.04 15.70 -3.64
C MET A 19 -0.80 14.95 -3.14
N ALA A 20 -0.80 13.61 -3.25
CA ALA A 20 0.33 12.77 -2.89
C ALA A 20 1.57 13.10 -3.73
N SER A 21 1.40 13.34 -5.04
CA SER A 21 2.50 13.74 -5.93
C SER A 21 3.12 15.07 -5.50
N ILE A 22 2.28 16.06 -5.15
CA ILE A 22 2.76 17.36 -4.65
C ILE A 22 3.56 17.18 -3.35
N GLN A 23 3.04 16.40 -2.40
CA GLN A 23 3.74 16.13 -1.14
C GLN A 23 5.07 15.41 -1.36
N LEU A 24 5.11 14.40 -2.24
CA LEU A 24 6.34 13.69 -2.58
C LEU A 24 7.39 14.61 -3.18
N ILE A 25 6.99 15.58 -4.02
CA ILE A 25 7.92 16.59 -4.57
C ILE A 25 8.52 17.43 -3.44
N ILE A 26 7.71 17.91 -2.49
CA ILE A 26 8.18 18.72 -1.36
C ILE A 26 9.17 17.92 -0.51
N VAL A 27 8.82 16.68 -0.15
CA VAL A 27 9.71 15.80 0.62
C VAL A 27 11.00 15.51 -0.15
N ALA A 28 10.91 15.22 -1.44
CA ALA A 28 12.07 15.01 -2.30
C ALA A 28 13.00 16.22 -2.30
N LEU A 29 12.48 17.46 -2.37
CA LEU A 29 13.29 18.67 -2.34
C LEU A 29 14.00 18.89 -0.99
N ILE A 30 13.39 18.50 0.12
CA ILE A 30 13.98 18.65 1.46
C ILE A 30 15.02 17.55 1.74
N THR A 31 14.73 16.31 1.33
CA THR A 31 15.54 15.13 1.69
C THR A 31 16.69 14.87 0.72
N THR A 32 16.59 15.30 -0.54
CA THR A 32 17.64 15.03 -1.55
C THR A 32 18.88 15.89 -1.29
N THR A 33 19.77 15.39 -0.44
CA THR A 33 21.02 16.06 -0.02
C THR A 33 22.19 15.77 -0.97
N ARG A 34 22.06 14.77 -1.86
CA ARG A 34 23.10 14.41 -2.86
C ARG A 34 22.43 14.13 -4.21
N MET A 35 22.37 15.15 -5.06
CA MET A 35 22.09 14.93 -6.48
C MET A 35 23.26 14.17 -7.08
N THR A 36 23.11 12.85 -7.18
CA THR A 36 24.05 12.02 -7.93
C THR A 36 23.84 12.33 -9.41
N TYR A 37 24.85 12.87 -10.08
CA TYR A 37 24.86 13.19 -11.53
C TYR A 37 24.92 11.95 -12.43
N LYS A 38 24.38 10.82 -11.98
CA LYS A 38 24.28 9.61 -12.79
C LYS A 38 22.89 9.60 -13.42
N ALA A 39 22.85 9.74 -14.74
CA ALA A 39 21.61 9.65 -15.48
C ALA A 39 20.90 8.33 -15.13
N PRO A 40 19.61 8.36 -14.73
CA PRO A 40 18.89 7.15 -14.41
C PRO A 40 18.82 6.25 -15.65
N SER A 41 19.02 4.94 -15.43
CA SER A 41 18.84 3.93 -16.47
C SER A 41 17.41 4.00 -17.04
N PRO A 42 17.20 3.77 -18.35
CA PRO A 42 15.86 3.66 -18.94
C PRO A 42 14.94 2.68 -18.21
N SER A 43 15.50 1.63 -17.60
CA SER A 43 14.74 0.66 -16.80
C SER A 43 14.06 1.28 -15.56
N ILE A 44 14.64 2.33 -14.99
CA ILE A 44 14.08 3.03 -13.82
C ILE A 44 12.77 3.71 -14.19
N PHE A 45 12.70 4.32 -15.39
CA PHE A 45 11.47 4.96 -15.86
C PHE A 45 10.33 3.95 -16.00
N ILE A 46 10.61 2.76 -16.53
CA ILE A 46 9.62 1.68 -16.65
C ILE A 46 9.16 1.23 -15.26
N ALA A 47 10.07 1.05 -14.30
CA ALA A 47 9.73 0.67 -12.93
C ALA A 47 8.85 1.72 -12.24
N VAL A 48 9.17 3.02 -12.42
CA VAL A 48 8.38 4.12 -11.85
C VAL A 48 6.99 4.20 -12.48
N ILE A 49 6.88 4.04 -13.80
CA ILE A 49 5.58 4.01 -14.48
C ILE A 49 4.75 2.83 -13.99
N TYR A 50 5.35 1.64 -13.88
CA TYR A 50 4.67 0.46 -13.36
C TYR A 50 4.17 0.68 -11.93
N LEU A 51 5.03 1.20 -11.04
CA LEU A 51 4.67 1.48 -9.65
C LEU A 51 3.53 2.52 -9.56
N GLY A 52 3.61 3.60 -10.34
CA GLY A 52 2.59 4.66 -10.33
C GLY A 52 1.25 4.19 -10.91
N VAL A 53 1.26 3.46 -12.02
CA VAL A 53 0.02 3.02 -12.69
C VAL A 53 -0.59 1.82 -11.98
N MET A 54 0.17 0.74 -11.80
CA MET A 54 -0.36 -0.51 -11.27
C MET A 54 -0.51 -0.46 -9.75
N CYS A 55 0.56 -0.10 -9.02
CA CYS A 55 0.53 -0.18 -7.56
C CYS A 55 -0.25 0.96 -6.91
N ALA A 56 -0.22 2.18 -7.49
CA ALA A 56 -0.99 3.31 -6.97
C ALA A 56 -2.32 3.50 -7.72
N GLY A 57 -2.28 3.75 -9.03
CA GLY A 57 -3.47 4.08 -9.83
C GLY A 57 -4.59 3.03 -9.76
N VAL A 58 -4.30 1.80 -10.17
CA VAL A 58 -5.28 0.71 -10.24
C VAL A 58 -5.77 0.31 -8.84
N VAL A 59 -4.87 0.14 -7.88
CA VAL A 59 -5.22 -0.24 -6.50
C VAL A 59 -6.14 0.82 -5.87
N TYR A 60 -5.81 2.11 -6.01
CA TYR A 60 -6.61 3.16 -5.41
C TYR A 60 -7.99 3.33 -6.08
N TYR A 61 -8.06 3.08 -7.39
CA TYR A 61 -9.33 2.99 -8.10
C TYR A 61 -10.21 1.84 -7.58
N LEU A 62 -9.63 0.64 -7.41
CA LEU A 62 -10.34 -0.52 -6.83
C LEU A 62 -10.74 -0.25 -5.38
N TYR A 63 -9.88 0.40 -4.60
CA TYR A 63 -10.17 0.82 -3.24
C TYR A 63 -11.38 1.75 -3.18
N MET A 64 -11.37 2.85 -3.95
CA MET A 64 -12.49 3.80 -3.98
C MET A 64 -13.78 3.18 -4.52
N THR A 65 -13.67 2.24 -5.46
CA THR A 65 -14.82 1.45 -5.94
C THR A 65 -15.37 0.53 -4.86
N SER A 66 -14.50 -0.11 -4.07
CA SER A 66 -14.88 -0.95 -2.93
C SER A 66 -15.54 -0.12 -1.83
N VAL A 67 -15.02 1.07 -1.52
CA VAL A 67 -15.64 2.01 -0.56
C VAL A 67 -17.05 2.38 -1.02
N LYS A 68 -17.25 2.62 -2.33
CA LYS A 68 -18.55 2.98 -2.88
C LYS A 68 -19.55 1.81 -2.82
N ASN A 69 -19.12 0.58 -3.13
CA ASN A 69 -20.00 -0.58 -3.27
C ASN A 69 -20.24 -1.34 -1.95
N ALA A 70 -19.19 -1.56 -1.14
CA ALA A 70 -19.24 -2.35 0.09
C ALA A 70 -19.18 -1.50 1.38
N GLY A 71 -18.96 -0.19 1.24
CA GLY A 71 -18.85 0.73 2.36
C GLY A 71 -17.43 0.83 2.93
N ALA A 72 -17.20 1.90 3.70
CA ALA A 72 -15.88 2.22 4.24
C ALA A 72 -15.39 1.18 5.26
N VAL A 73 -16.28 0.59 6.06
CA VAL A 73 -15.92 -0.37 7.11
C VAL A 73 -15.37 -1.67 6.51
N PHE A 74 -16.09 -2.26 5.55
CA PHE A 74 -15.63 -3.47 4.86
C PHE A 74 -14.33 -3.21 4.09
N THR A 75 -14.21 -2.06 3.44
CA THR A 75 -12.98 -1.71 2.71
C THR A 75 -11.79 -1.55 3.66
N SER A 76 -11.98 -0.93 4.83
CA SER A 76 -10.92 -0.87 5.84
C SER A 76 -10.46 -2.26 6.29
N MET A 77 -11.37 -3.24 6.46
CA MET A 77 -10.99 -4.62 6.82
C MET A 77 -10.05 -5.25 5.77
N THR A 78 -10.19 -4.90 4.49
CA THR A 78 -9.27 -5.40 3.46
C THR A 78 -7.82 -4.96 3.69
N ASN A 79 -7.60 -3.77 4.28
CA ASN A 79 -6.27 -3.28 4.59
C ASN A 79 -5.54 -4.15 5.63
N TYR A 80 -6.27 -4.89 6.47
CA TYR A 80 -5.69 -5.82 7.46
C TYR A 80 -5.39 -7.19 6.88
N LEU A 81 -6.01 -7.54 5.75
CA LEU A 81 -5.68 -8.75 5.01
C LEU A 81 -4.44 -8.57 4.12
N VAL A 82 -4.15 -7.35 3.66
CA VAL A 82 -3.01 -7.05 2.77
C VAL A 82 -1.68 -7.59 3.32
N PRO A 83 -1.27 -7.30 4.57
CA PRO A 83 0.02 -7.79 5.06
C PRO A 83 0.00 -9.31 5.32
N ALA A 84 -1.15 -9.89 5.70
CA ALA A 84 -1.28 -11.33 5.93
C ALA A 84 -1.12 -12.13 4.63
N VAL A 85 -1.83 -11.71 3.58
CA VAL A 85 -1.70 -12.30 2.24
C VAL A 85 -0.29 -12.06 1.68
N GLY A 86 0.30 -10.88 1.91
CA GLY A 86 1.66 -10.57 1.50
C GLY A 86 2.70 -11.55 2.06
N VAL A 87 2.60 -11.89 3.36
CA VAL A 87 3.48 -12.88 4.00
C VAL A 87 3.28 -14.28 3.43
N LEU A 88 2.02 -14.69 3.23
CA LEU A 88 1.71 -16.01 2.68
C LEU A 88 2.28 -16.17 1.27
N ILE A 89 2.09 -15.17 0.41
CA ILE A 89 2.64 -15.20 -0.96
C ILE A 89 4.17 -15.18 -0.92
N ALA A 90 4.79 -14.35 -0.07
CA ALA A 90 6.24 -14.30 0.08
C ALA A 90 6.81 -15.66 0.51
N ALA A 91 6.16 -16.35 1.46
CA ALA A 91 6.56 -17.68 1.90
C ALA A 91 6.41 -18.75 0.81
N LEU A 92 5.39 -18.63 -0.05
CA LEU A 92 5.14 -19.58 -1.15
C LEU A 92 6.05 -19.35 -2.37
N VAL A 93 6.41 -18.10 -2.67
CA VAL A 93 7.22 -17.73 -3.85
C VAL A 93 8.72 -17.89 -3.58
N THR A 94 9.15 -17.82 -2.31
CA THR A 94 10.55 -17.98 -1.94
C THR A 94 10.96 -19.45 -2.05
N ASN A 95 11.66 -19.79 -3.13
CA ASN A 95 12.06 -21.16 -3.46
C ASN A 95 13.46 -21.53 -2.90
N GLU A 96 13.96 -20.78 -1.90
CA GLU A 96 15.28 -20.98 -1.30
C GLU A 96 15.20 -21.68 0.06
N SER A 97 16.28 -22.38 0.44
CA SER A 97 16.50 -22.93 1.78
C SER A 97 16.43 -21.80 2.81
N ILE A 98 15.30 -21.71 3.48
CA ILE A 98 14.98 -20.65 4.44
C ILE A 98 16.02 -20.64 5.57
N GLN A 99 16.89 -19.62 5.57
CA GLN A 99 17.84 -19.38 6.64
C GLN A 99 17.08 -19.10 7.96
N THR A 100 17.64 -19.46 9.10
CA THR A 100 16.98 -19.34 10.42
C THR A 100 16.48 -17.93 10.73
N THR A 101 17.14 -16.91 10.15
CA THR A 101 16.76 -15.49 10.20
C THR A 101 15.43 -15.20 9.49
N THR A 102 15.14 -15.88 8.38
CA THR A 102 13.87 -15.73 7.65
C THR A 102 12.71 -16.36 8.44
N TRP A 103 12.95 -17.45 9.18
CA TRP A 103 11.95 -18.00 10.11
C TRP A 103 11.64 -17.03 11.26
N LEU A 104 12.66 -16.34 11.81
CA LEU A 104 12.46 -15.29 12.81
C LEU A 104 11.70 -14.09 12.24
N ALA A 105 12.05 -13.65 11.03
CA ALA A 105 11.35 -12.57 10.34
C ALA A 105 9.87 -12.95 10.09
N LEU A 106 9.60 -14.18 9.65
CA LEU A 106 8.25 -14.70 9.47
C LEU A 106 7.47 -14.67 10.79
N GLY A 107 8.08 -15.16 11.88
CA GLY A 107 7.50 -15.13 13.22
C GLY A 107 7.15 -13.72 13.69
N ILE A 108 8.05 -12.75 13.49
CA ILE A 108 7.82 -11.34 13.85
C ILE A 108 6.66 -10.74 13.04
N ILE A 109 6.63 -10.96 11.72
CA ILE A 109 5.57 -10.39 10.88
C ILE A 109 4.22 -11.02 11.20
N LEU A 110 4.15 -12.35 11.41
CA LEU A 110 2.93 -13.03 11.85
C LEU A 110 2.45 -12.54 13.22
N SER A 111 3.38 -12.31 14.16
CA SER A 111 3.05 -11.75 15.48
C SER A 111 2.50 -10.33 15.38
N ALA A 112 3.14 -9.48 14.57
CA ALA A 112 2.68 -8.12 14.32
C ALA A 112 1.30 -8.09 13.67
N LEU A 113 1.04 -8.99 12.71
CA LEU A 113 -0.26 -9.16 12.08
C LEU A 113 -1.36 -9.57 13.08
N LEU A 114 -1.07 -10.56 13.93
CA LEU A 114 -2.01 -10.99 14.96
C LEU A 114 -2.33 -9.85 15.93
N LEU A 115 -1.31 -9.11 16.39
CA LEU A 115 -1.52 -7.94 17.23
C LEU A 115 -2.38 -6.88 16.54
N ASN A 116 -2.11 -6.60 15.26
CA ASN A 116 -2.85 -5.61 14.49
C ASN A 116 -4.34 -5.99 14.35
N GLN A 117 -4.63 -7.27 14.09
CA GLN A 117 -6.01 -7.78 14.08
C GLN A 117 -6.70 -7.69 15.46
N MET A 118 -5.96 -7.97 16.54
CA MET A 118 -6.52 -7.90 17.90
C MET A 118 -6.86 -6.47 18.30
N VAL A 119 -6.01 -5.50 17.95
CA VAL A 119 -6.22 -4.07 18.22
C VAL A 119 -7.44 -3.54 17.46
N GLU A 120 -7.56 -3.85 16.17
CA GLU A 120 -8.71 -3.41 15.38
C GLU A 120 -10.04 -4.00 15.88
N LYS A 121 -10.02 -5.29 16.27
CA LYS A 121 -11.18 -5.96 16.86
C LYS A 121 -11.57 -5.36 18.22
N TYR A 122 -10.63 -4.73 18.92
CA TYR A 122 -10.87 -4.04 20.18
C TYR A 122 -11.51 -2.66 19.96
N GLU A 123 -11.06 -1.89 18.96
CA GLU A 123 -11.63 -0.59 18.61
C GLU A 123 -13.05 -0.67 18.03
N GLN A 124 -13.39 -1.74 17.30
CA GLN A 124 -14.75 -1.95 16.76
C GLN A 124 -15.80 -2.30 17.83
N LYS A 125 -15.40 -2.66 19.05
CA LYS A 125 -16.29 -3.14 20.11
C LYS A 125 -16.64 -2.07 21.17
N THR A 126 -15.97 -0.92 21.12
CA THR A 126 -16.23 0.24 22.02
C THR A 126 -17.12 1.25 21.34
#